data_AF-A0A376NZN9-F1
#
_entry.id   AF-A0A376NZN9-F1
#
_cell.length_a   1.000
_cell.length_b   1.000
_cell.length_c   1.000
_cell.angle_alpha   90.00
_cell.angle_beta   90.00
_cell.angle_gamma   90.00
#
_symmetry.space_group_name_H-M   'P 1'
#
loop_
_entity.id
_entity.type
_entity.pdbx_description
1 polymer ?
#
loop_
_entity_poly.entity_id
_entity_poly.type
_entity_poly.pdbx_seq_one_letter_code
_entity_poly.pdbx_strand_id
1 'polypeptide(L)' 'MEQKNDMIVFSPTTSDRPVLAWDVVAPGQSGFIAPDGTVDQHYEDQLKMYENFGRKSLWLTKQDVEAHKESQEVLHVQR' A
#
# COMPACT_ATOMS: atom_id res chain seq x y z
N MET A 1 -10.03 -0.57 18.39
CA MET A 1 -10.75 0.21 17.36
C MET A 1 -9.78 0.39 16.22
N GLU A 2 -10.00 -0.31 15.12
CA GLU A 2 -9.19 -0.20 13.91
C GLU A 2 -9.73 1.02 13.14
N GLN A 3 -8.99 2.13 13.16
CA GLN A 3 -9.34 3.30 12.35
C GLN A 3 -8.61 3.14 11.02
N LYS A 4 -9.37 2.79 9.98
CA LYS A 4 -8.89 2.74 8.61
C LYS A 4 -9.36 4.02 7.92
N ASN A 5 -8.41 4.78 7.39
CA ASN A 5 -8.70 6.01 6.64
C ASN A 5 -8.29 5.79 5.19
N ASP A 6 -9.23 6.04 4.28
CA ASP A 6 -9.00 6.08 2.83
C ASP A 6 -9.62 7.34 2.24
N MET A 7 -8.96 7.91 1.22
CA MET A 7 -9.42 9.10 0.51
C MET A 7 -9.29 8.89 -0.99
N ILE A 8 -10.41 9.02 -1.70
CA ILE A 8 -10.49 8.97 -3.16
C ILE A 8 -10.93 10.34 -3.68
N VAL A 9 -10.15 10.89 -4.61
CA VAL A 9 -10.40 12.18 -5.26
C VAL A 9 -10.65 11.94 -6.74
N PHE A 10 -11.84 12.29 -7.22
CA PHE A 10 -12.24 12.20 -8.62
C PHE A 10 -12.00 13.52 -9.35
N SER A 11 -11.58 13.43 -10.61
CA SER A 11 -11.33 14.56 -11.51
C SER A 11 -10.55 15.72 -10.85
N PRO A 12 -9.40 15.44 -10.20
CA PRO A 12 -8.59 16.49 -9.58
C PRO A 12 -8.14 17.51 -10.62
N THR A 13 -8.31 18.79 -10.33
CA THR A 13 -7.84 19.87 -11.23
C THR A 13 -6.31 20.04 -11.21
N THR A 14 -5.63 19.35 -10.29
CA THR A 14 -4.18 19.40 -10.07
C THR A 14 -3.42 18.23 -10.69
N SER A 15 -4.09 17.32 -11.39
CA SER A 15 -3.48 16.14 -12.02
C SER A 15 -4.24 15.75 -13.28
N ASP A 16 -3.53 15.24 -14.29
CA ASP A 16 -4.15 14.69 -15.50
C ASP A 16 -4.81 13.31 -15.27
N ARG A 17 -4.66 12.73 -14.07
CA ARG A 17 -5.29 11.45 -13.70
C ARG A 17 -6.77 11.67 -13.36
N PRO A 18 -7.69 10.83 -13.84
CA PRO A 18 -9.10 10.96 -13.51
C PRO A 18 -9.42 10.61 -12.05
N VAL A 19 -8.54 9.86 -11.37
CA VAL A 19 -8.67 9.47 -9.97
C VAL A 19 -7.31 9.48 -9.30
N LEU A 20 -7.25 10.00 -8.08
CA LEU A 20 -6.15 9.81 -7.14
C LEU A 20 -6.69 9.21 -5.85
N ALA A 21 -5.97 8.26 -5.27
CA ALA A 21 -6.41 7.58 -4.05
C ALA A 21 -5.24 7.36 -3.09
N TRP A 22 -5.54 7.39 -1.80
CA TRP A 22 -4.58 7.17 -0.73
C TRP A 22 -5.24 6.47 0.45
N ASP A 23 -4.46 5.69 1.19
CA ASP A 23 -4.86 5.05 2.43
C ASP A 23 -3.69 5.02 3.43
N VAL A 24 -3.97 4.48 4.61
CA VAL A 24 -2.94 4.06 5.58
C VAL A 24 -3.43 2.78 6.27
N VAL A 25 -2.56 1.77 6.30
CA VAL A 25 -2.84 0.43 6.84
C VAL A 25 -1.77 0.11 7.88
N ALA A 26 -1.95 0.65 9.09
CA ALA A 26 -1.04 0.41 10.20
C ALA A 26 -1.34 -0.93 10.90
N PRO A 27 -0.32 -1.62 11.46
CA PRO A 27 1.10 -1.23 11.53
C PRO A 27 1.84 -1.29 10.19
N GLY A 28 1.49 -2.23 9.32
CA GLY A 28 2.06 -2.43 7.99
C GLY A 28 1.24 -3.45 7.21
N GLN A 29 1.64 -3.75 5.98
CA GLN A 29 0.88 -4.66 5.11
C GLN A 29 1.08 -6.15 5.47
N SER A 30 2.20 -6.50 6.10
CA SER A 30 2.58 -7.88 6.40
C SER A 30 2.44 -8.16 7.90
N GLY A 31 1.81 -9.28 8.25
CA GLY A 31 1.84 -9.83 9.60
C GLY A 31 2.89 -10.94 9.77
N PHE A 32 3.74 -11.16 8.76
CA PHE A 32 4.64 -12.31 8.73
C PHE A 32 5.82 -12.11 9.70
N ILE A 33 6.07 -13.16 10.49
CA ILE A 33 7.24 -13.30 11.34
C ILE A 33 7.80 -14.69 11.03
N ALA A 34 9.06 -14.74 10.62
CA ALA A 34 9.76 -15.99 10.32
C ALA A 34 9.92 -16.85 11.60
N PRO A 35 10.15 -18.17 11.48
CA PRO A 35 10.30 -19.05 12.64
C PRO A 35 11.41 -18.66 13.62
N ASP A 36 12.43 -17.92 13.16
CA ASP A 36 13.52 -17.40 13.98
C ASP A 36 13.20 -16.06 14.67
N GLY A 37 11.99 -15.52 14.45
CA GLY A 37 11.54 -14.24 14.99
C GLY A 37 11.82 -13.04 14.08
N THR A 38 12.44 -13.22 12.92
CA THR A 38 12.67 -12.14 11.96
C THR A 38 11.33 -11.63 11.41
N VAL A 39 11.00 -10.36 11.64
CA VAL A 39 9.79 -9.74 11.11
C VAL A 39 9.96 -9.36 9.64
N ASP A 40 8.86 -9.39 8.89
CA ASP A 40 8.85 -8.93 7.50
C ASP A 40 9.16 -7.43 7.38
N GLN A 41 9.71 -7.01 6.24
CA GLN A 41 10.04 -5.61 5.99
C GLN A 41 8.83 -4.66 6.03
N HIS A 42 7.62 -5.17 5.74
CA HIS A 42 6.36 -4.41 5.78
C HIS A 42 5.55 -4.69 7.05
N TYR A 43 6.20 -5.11 8.14
CA TYR A 43 5.53 -5.44 9.40
C TYR A 43 4.98 -4.20 10.13
N GLU A 44 5.73 -3.09 10.15
CA GLU A 44 5.36 -1.89 10.91
C GLU A 44 5.65 -0.56 10.18
N ASP A 45 5.87 -0.61 8.87
CA ASP A 45 6.31 0.52 8.02
C ASP A 45 5.29 1.66 7.89
N GLN A 46 4.03 1.44 8.29
CA GLN A 46 2.95 2.42 8.24
C GLN A 46 2.52 2.92 9.62
N LEU A 47 3.10 2.41 10.72
CA LEU A 47 2.71 2.80 12.07
C LEU A 47 2.96 4.28 12.33
N LYS A 48 4.14 4.79 11.96
CA LYS A 48 4.48 6.22 12.07
C LYS A 48 3.73 7.08 11.06
N MET A 49 3.38 6.53 9.90
CA MET A 49 2.53 7.23 8.93
C MET A 49 1.15 7.49 9.55
N TYR A 50 0.57 6.49 10.19
CA TYR A 50 -0.72 6.62 10.86
C TYR A 50 -0.69 7.61 12.03
N GLU A 51 0.31 7.52 12.92
CA GLU A 51 0.48 8.43 14.05
C GLU A 51 0.51 9.91 13.63
N ASN A 52 1.09 10.19 12.46
CA ASN A 52 1.26 11.54 11.94
C ASN A 52 0.18 11.97 10.93
N PHE A 53 -0.96 11.25 10.85
CA PHE A 53 -2.02 11.48 9.86
C PHE A 53 -1.53 11.48 8.40
N GLY A 54 -0.44 10.76 8.14
CA GLY A 54 0.08 10.51 6.81
C GLY A 54 -0.75 9.49 6.03
N ARG A 55 -0.42 9.32 4.75
CA ARG A 55 -1.09 8.41 3.82
C ARG A 55 -0.14 8.00 2.70
N LYS A 56 -0.28 6.78 2.20
CA LYS A 56 0.42 6.27 1.01
C LYS A 56 -0.51 6.27 -0.20
N SER A 57 0.04 6.41 -1.39
CA SER A 57 -0.74 6.36 -2.63
C SER A 57 -1.25 4.93 -2.90
N LEU A 58 -2.46 4.84 -3.45
CA LEU A 58 -3.02 3.61 -4.01
C LEU A 58 -2.86 3.63 -5.53
N TRP A 59 -2.00 2.75 -6.04
CA TRP A 59 -1.72 2.65 -7.47
C TRP A 59 -2.77 1.79 -8.17
N LEU A 60 -3.32 2.29 -9.29
CA LEU A 60 -4.39 1.63 -10.04
C LEU A 60 -3.94 1.18 -11.45
N THR A 61 -3.29 2.08 -12.20
CA THR A 61 -2.92 1.75 -13.58
C THR A 61 -1.71 0.82 -13.61
N LYS A 62 -1.59 -0.02 -14.64
CA LYS A 62 -0.43 -0.91 -14.79
C LYS A 62 0.89 -0.14 -14.81
N GLN A 63 0.90 1.04 -15.42
CA GLN A 63 2.07 1.91 -15.48
C GLN A 63 2.49 2.38 -14.08
N ASP A 64 1.54 2.77 -13.24
CA ASP A 64 1.85 3.20 -11.87
C ASP A 64 2.31 2.04 -11.00
N VAL A 65 1.63 0.89 -11.10
CA VAL A 65 2.03 -0.31 -10.37
C VAL A 65 3.44 -0.74 -10.76
N GLU A 66 3.75 -0.75 -12.06
CA GLU A 66 5.08 -1.12 -12.55
C GLU A 66 6.15 -0.12 -12.10
N ALA A 67 5.86 1.18 -12.12
CA ALA A 67 6.78 2.22 -11.70
C ALA A 67 7.08 2.21 -10.19
N HIS A 68 6.21 1.62 -9.37
CA HIS A 68 6.36 1.53 -7.91
C HIS A 68 6.50 0.09 -7.42
N LYS A 69 6.91 -0.82 -8.30
CA LYS A 69 7.04 -2.24 -8.00
C LYS A 69 8.32 -2.50 -7.20
N GLU A 70 8.16 -3.19 -6.07
CA GLU A 70 9.30 -3.64 -5.25
C GLU A 70 9.70 -5.09 -5.59
N SER A 71 8.72 -5.97 -5.77
CA SER A 71 8.93 -7.38 -6.11
C SER A 71 7.85 -7.90 -7.07
N GLN A 72 8.09 -9.04 -7.71
CA GLN A 72 7.12 -9.69 -8.60
C GLN A 72 7.24 -11.21 -8.52
N GLU A 73 6.12 -11.89 -8.70
CA GLU A 73 6.07 -13.35 -8.84
C GLU A 73 5.08 -13.72 -9.95
N VAL A 74 5.42 -14.73 -10.76
CA VAL A 74 4.58 -15.24 -11.85
C VAL A 74 4.35 -16.73 -11.64
N LEU A 75 3.10 -17.11 -11.36
CA LEU A 75 2.71 -18.49 -11.10
C LEU A 75 2.18 -19.15 -12.37
N HIS A 76 2.68 -20.35 -12.67
CA HIS A 76 2.16 -21.21 -13.74
C HIS A 76 1.45 -22.41 -13.10
N VAL A 77 0.12 -22.35 -13.04
CA VAL A 77 -0.71 -23.31 -12.30
C VAL A 77 -1.74 -23.93 -13.23
N GLN A 78 -1.96 -25.23 -13.13
CA GLN A 78 -3.09 -25.93 -13.75
C GLN A 78 -4.18 -26.17 -12.70
N ARG A 79 -5.44 -26.05 -13.13
CA ARG A 79 -6.61 -26.12 -12.26
C ARG A 79 -6.85 -27.53 -11.72
#